data_AF-A0A6I6UBF7-F1
#
_entry.id   AF-A0A6I6UBF7-F1
#
_cell.length_a   1.000
_cell.length_b   1.000
_cell.length_c   1.000
_cell.angle_alpha   90.00
_cell.angle_beta   90.00
_cell.angle_gamma   90.00
#
_symmetry.space_group_name_H-M   'P 1'
#
loop_
_entity.id
_entity.type
_entity.pdbx_description
1 polymer ?
#
loop_
_entity_poly.entity_id
_entity_poly.type
_entity_poly.pdbx_seq_one_letter_code
_entity_poly.pdbx_strand_id
1 'polypeptide(L)' 'MEFEIMTVESESPCLVVADEDNGRFMIRKADTSGEVFNSQEELVHWIEANWSKEKVVNTYDFVKMLEMLRVYH' A
#
# COMPACT_ATOMS: atom_id res chain seq x y z
N MET A 1 -8.68 -4.98 4.75
CA MET A 1 -8.03 -5.43 3.50
C MET A 1 -6.53 -5.50 3.69
N GLU A 2 -5.87 -6.48 3.08
CA GLU A 2 -4.42 -6.63 3.11
C GLU A 2 -3.90 -6.93 1.71
N PHE A 3 -2.82 -6.28 1.30
CA PHE A 3 -2.22 -6.42 -0.02
C PHE A 3 -0.70 -6.57 0.09
N GLU A 4 -0.14 -7.45 -0.73
CA GLU A 4 1.31 -7.58 -0.89
C GLU A 4 1.73 -7.02 -2.24
N ILE A 5 2.63 -6.05 -2.23
CA ILE A 5 3.14 -5.39 -3.43
C ILE A 5 4.65 -5.60 -3.52
N MET A 6 5.09 -6.21 -4.62
CA MET A 6 6.51 -6.35 -4.93
C MET A 6 7.05 -5.07 -5.58
N THR A 7 8.15 -4.55 -5.04
CA THR A 7 8.88 -3.43 -5.63
C THR A 7 10.15 -3.91 -6.33
N VAL A 8 10.67 -3.12 -7.27
CA VAL A 8 11.91 -3.46 -7.98
C VAL A 8 13.16 -3.31 -7.09
N GLU A 9 13.02 -2.63 -5.95
CA GLU A 9 14.12 -2.30 -5.04
C GLU A 9 14.45 -3.45 -4.06
N SER A 10 13.58 -4.46 -3.93
CA SER A 10 13.77 -5.56 -2.98
C SER A 10 13.04 -6.84 -3.38
N GLU A 11 13.58 -7.99 -2.95
CA GLU A 11 12.94 -9.31 -3.08
C GLU A 11 11.86 -9.57 -2.02
N SER A 12 11.74 -8.68 -1.03
CA SER A 12 10.71 -8.78 0.01
C SER A 12 9.48 -7.95 -0.36
N PRO A 13 8.26 -8.51 -0.27
CA PRO A 13 7.04 -7.76 -0.56
C PRO A 13 6.79 -6.69 0.49
N CYS A 14 6.35 -5.53 0.02
CA CYS A 14 5.73 -4.52 0.87
C CYS A 14 4.32 -4.97 1.24
N LEU A 15 3.91 -4.75 2.48
CA LEU A 15 2.55 -5.05 2.94
C LEU A 15 1.77 -3.74 3.08
N VAL A 16 0.55 -3.70 2.57
CA VAL A 16 -0.40 -2.60 2.74
C VAL A 16 -1.61 -3.15 3.48
N VAL A 17 -1.95 -2.56 4.62
CA VAL A 17 -3.09 -2.95 5.46
C VAL A 17 -4.04 -1.76 5.55
N ALA A 18 -5.30 -1.99 5.20
CA ALA A 18 -6.40 -1.05 5.34
C ALA A 18 -7.58 -1.78 5.98
N ASP A 19 -7.61 -1.82 7.30
CA ASP A 19 -8.60 -2.53 8.11
C ASP A 19 -9.40 -1.50 8.92
N GLU A 20 -10.53 -1.09 8.36
CA GLU A 20 -11.43 -0.10 8.96
C GLU A 20 -12.06 -0.60 10.26
N ASP A 21 -12.41 -1.90 10.32
CA ASP A 21 -13.05 -2.52 11.49
C ASP A 21 -12.16 -2.41 12.73
N ASN A 22 -10.85 -2.52 12.55
CA ASN A 22 -9.86 -2.39 13.61
C ASN A 22 -9.15 -1.03 13.64
N GLY A 23 -9.51 -0.09 12.74
CA GLY A 23 -8.86 1.21 12.60
C GLY A 23 -7.36 1.12 12.29
N ARG A 24 -6.93 0.08 11.55
CA ARG A 24 -5.52 -0.17 11.23
C ARG A 24 -5.25 0.16 9.77
N PHE A 25 -4.52 1.26 9.56
CA PHE A 25 -4.01 1.66 8.25
C PHE A 25 -2.50 1.74 8.32
N MET A 26 -1.80 0.86 7.62
CA MET A 26 -0.34 0.83 7.69
C MET A 26 0.32 0.25 6.44
N ILE A 27 1.58 0.62 6.25
CA ILE A 27 2.47 0.07 5.24
C ILE A 27 3.69 -0.52 5.92
N ARG A 28 4.10 -1.71 5.53
CA ARG A 28 5.43 -2.26 5.81
C ARG A 28 6.22 -2.24 4.51
N LYS A 29 7.32 -1.49 4.50
CA LYS A 29 8.27 -1.41 3.40
C LYS A 29 9.17 -2.65 3.37
N ALA A 30 9.82 -2.86 2.23
CA ALA A 30 10.70 -4.00 2.02
C ALA A 30 11.97 -3.98 2.89
N ASP A 31 12.37 -2.81 3.39
CA ASP A 31 13.47 -2.62 4.34
C ASP A 31 13.06 -2.88 5.81
N THR A 32 11.87 -3.46 6.03
CA THR A 32 11.24 -3.72 7.34
C THR A 32 10.77 -2.48 8.11
N SER A 33 11.01 -1.28 7.59
CA SER A 33 10.40 -0.06 8.14
C SER A 33 8.90 -0.01 7.79
N GLY A 34 8.15 0.87 8.44
CA GLY A 34 6.72 1.00 8.17
C GLY A 34 6.17 2.35 8.56
N GLU A 35 5.03 2.69 7.99
CA GLU A 35 4.27 3.90 8.24
C GLU A 35 2.87 3.51 8.70
N VAL A 36 2.29 4.27 9.62
CA VAL A 36 0.93 4.07 10.13
C VAL A 36 0.15 5.36 9.90
N PHE A 37 -1.12 5.21 9.53
CA PHE A 37 -1.99 6.31 9.13
C PHE A 37 -3.26 6.33 9.98
N ASN A 38 -3.90 7.49 10.08
CA ASN A 38 -5.13 7.63 10.85
C ASN A 38 -6.38 7.30 10.02
N SER A 39 -6.28 7.35 8.69
CA SER A 39 -7.37 7.01 7.77
C SER A 39 -6.88 6.32 6.50
N GLN A 40 -7.83 5.71 5.79
CA GLN A 40 -7.60 5.13 4.47
C GLN A 40 -7.18 6.18 3.44
N GLU A 41 -7.70 7.42 3.52
CA GLU A 41 -7.28 8.48 2.59
C GLU A 41 -5.82 8.88 2.79
N GLU A 42 -5.36 9.00 4.05
CA GLU A 42 -3.95 9.29 4.35
C GLU A 42 -3.03 8.18 3.81
N LEU A 43 -3.44 6.92 3.96
CA LEU A 43 -2.74 5.76 3.41
C LEU A 43 -2.61 5.86 1.88
N VAL A 44 -3.73 6.08 1.18
CA VAL A 44 -3.75 6.19 -0.29
C VAL A 44 -2.89 7.35 -0.77
N HIS A 45 -3.01 8.52 -0.14
CA HIS A 45 -2.20 9.70 -0.48
C HIS A 45 -0.71 9.43 -0.32
N TRP A 46 -0.31 8.74 0.76
CA TRP A 46 1.10 8.38 0.95
C TRP A 46 1.59 7.43 -0.14
N ILE A 47 0.79 6.41 -0.50
CA ILE A 47 1.14 5.45 -1.56
C ILE A 47 1.38 6.19 -2.88
N GLU A 48 0.48 7.09 -3.28
CA GLU A 48 0.62 7.83 -4.53
C GLU A 48 1.78 8.83 -4.53
N ALA A 49 2.12 9.38 -3.36
CA ALA A 49 3.25 10.30 -3.23
C ALA A 49 4.62 9.59 -3.21
N ASN A 50 4.68 8.35 -2.69
CA ASN A 50 5.95 7.64 -2.45
C ASN A 50 6.21 6.52 -3.46
N TRP A 51 5.16 5.86 -3.95
CA TRP A 51 5.26 4.76 -4.90
C TRP A 51 4.80 5.21 -6.28
N SER A 52 5.67 5.00 -7.26
CA SER A 52 5.36 5.19 -8.67
C SER A 52 5.18 3.85 -9.36
N LYS A 53 4.37 3.81 -10.42
CA LYS A 53 4.11 2.61 -11.23
C LYS A 53 5.38 1.96 -11.80
N GLU A 54 6.45 2.74 -11.93
CA GLU A 54 7.76 2.31 -12.42
C GLU A 54 8.60 1.59 -11.34
N LYS A 55 8.26 1.78 -10.06
CA LYS A 55 8.96 1.16 -8.92
C LYS A 55 8.34 -0.16 -8.47
N VAL A 56 7.21 -0.56 -9.04
CA VAL A 56 6.52 -1.81 -8.73
C VAL A 56 6.77 -2.85 -9.81
N VAL A 57 6.91 -4.11 -9.40
CA VAL A 57 7.15 -5.23 -10.33
C VAL A 57 5.90 -5.54 -11.16
N ASN A 58 4.73 -5.48 -10.52
CA ASN A 58 3.45 -5.72 -11.18
C ASN A 58 2.55 -4.48 -11.08
N THR A 59 2.49 -3.71 -12.18
CA THR A 59 1.63 -2.53 -12.26
C THR A 59 0.14 -2.89 -12.14
N TYR A 60 -0.29 -4.07 -12.58
CA TYR A 60 -1.69 -4.48 -12.47
C TYR A 60 -2.12 -4.64 -11.01
N ASP A 61 -1.33 -5.35 -10.19
CA ASP A 61 -1.64 -5.55 -8.77
C ASP A 61 -1.64 -4.22 -8.00
N PHE A 62 -0.71 -3.33 -8.32
CA PHE A 62 -0.63 -2.00 -7.74
C PHE A 62 -1.86 -1.14 -8.07
N VAL A 63 -2.28 -1.10 -9.34
CA VAL A 63 -3.46 -0.33 -9.75
C VAL A 63 -4.73 -0.91 -9.13
N LYS A 64 -4.88 -2.24 -9.14
CA LYS A 64 -6.02 -2.93 -8.54
C LYS A 64 -6.12 -2.65 -7.03
N MET A 65 -5.00 -2.66 -6.32
CA MET A 65 -4.95 -2.27 -4.91
C MET A 65 -5.45 -0.84 -4.70
N LEU A 66 -4.94 0.13 -5.48
CA LEU A 66 -5.37 1.53 -5.38
C LEU A 66 -6.87 1.71 -5.68
N GLU A 67 -7.40 0.99 -6.67
CA GLU A 67 -8.84 1.00 -6.97
C GLU A 67 -9.66 0.43 -5.80
N MET A 68 -9.24 -0.70 -5.22
CA MET A 68 -9.92 -1.28 -4.07
C MET A 68 -9.91 -0.36 -2.85
N LEU A 69 -8.79 0.31 -2.59
CA LEU A 69 -8.66 1.29 -1.51
C LEU A 69 -9.46 2.59 -1.73
N ARG A 70 -9.93 2.86 -2.96
CA ARG A 70 -10.72 4.07 -3.28
C ARG A 70 -12.21 3.81 -3.39
N VAL A 71 -12.61 2.60 -3.77
CA VAL A 71 -14.01 2.25 -4.01
C VAL A 71 -14.78 2.03 -2.70
N TYR A 72 -14.09 1.68 -1.62
CA TYR A 72 -14.69 1.59 -0.29
C TYR A 72 -14.56 2.95 0.41
N HIS A 73 -15.68 3.68 0.42
CA HIS A 73 -15.93 4.92 1.17
C HIS A 73 -17.23 4.75 1.96
#